data_AF-G0S773-F1
#
_entry.id   AF-G0S773-F1
#
_cell.length_a   1.000
_cell.length_b   1.000
_cell.length_c   1.000
_cell.angle_alpha   90.00
_cell.angle_beta   90.00
_cell.angle_gamma   90.00
#
_symmetry.space_group_name_H-M   'P 1'
#
loop_
_entity.id
_entity.type
_entity.pdbx_description
1 polymer ?
#
loop_
_entity_poly.entity_id
_entity_poly.type
_entity_poly.pdbx_seq_one_letter_code
_entity_poly.pdbx_strand_id
1 'polypeptide(L)'
;MNEPHDIRNSLLLANLQAAIDTIRATHASNLILAPGNHWFGGHSWTKGGYEANNEWIRKLVDSLNNLAIDVHKCLDEDFSGSRPLCCQAPVSNLAGVTA
;
A
#
# COMPACT_ATOMS: atom_id res chain seq x y z
N MET A 1 0.61 -9.65 -2.16
CA MET A 1 1.39 -9.71 -0.89
C MET A 1 0.53 -9.06 0.16
N ASN A 2 0.30 -9.68 1.31
CA ASN A 2 -0.51 -9.08 2.37
C ASN A 2 0.39 -8.26 3.29
N GLU A 3 0.05 -6.98 3.52
CA GLU A 3 0.62 -6.11 4.57
C GLU A 3 2.15 -6.18 4.75
N PRO A 4 2.97 -5.81 3.75
CA PRO A 4 4.41 -5.64 3.97
C PRO A 4 4.71 -4.73 5.18
N HIS A 5 5.68 -5.13 6.01
CA HIS A 5 6.16 -4.39 7.16
C HIS A 5 7.66 -4.68 7.40
N ASP A 6 8.34 -3.81 8.16
CA ASP A 6 9.74 -3.97 8.58
C ASP A 6 10.77 -4.18 7.44
N ILE A 7 10.46 -3.67 6.25
CA ILE A 7 11.34 -3.69 5.07
C ILE A 7 11.70 -2.26 4.65
N ARG A 8 12.84 -2.05 3.99
CA ARG A 8 13.13 -0.75 3.36
C ARG A 8 12.21 -0.55 2.15
N ASN A 9 11.64 0.65 1.97
CA ASN A 9 10.74 0.89 0.84
C ASN A 9 11.40 0.74 -0.53
N SER A 10 12.70 1.00 -0.63
CA SER A 10 13.47 0.74 -1.85
C SER A 10 13.48 -0.73 -2.24
N LEU A 11 13.61 -1.63 -1.26
CA LEU A 11 13.58 -3.06 -1.49
C LEU A 11 12.15 -3.54 -1.78
N LEU A 12 11.15 -2.99 -1.08
CA LEU A 12 9.75 -3.30 -1.35
C LEU A 12 9.36 -2.90 -2.78
N LEU A 13 9.71 -1.70 -3.21
CA LEU A 13 9.47 -1.22 -4.58
C LEU A 13 10.11 -2.15 -5.62
N ALA A 14 11.38 -2.52 -5.42
CA ALA A 14 12.08 -3.43 -6.33
C ALA A 14 11.38 -4.80 -6.42
N ASN A 15 10.97 -5.36 -5.29
CA ASN A 15 10.28 -6.65 -5.24
C ASN A 15 8.90 -6.59 -5.91
N LEU A 16 8.13 -5.53 -5.66
CA LEU A 16 6.80 -5.34 -6.26
C LEU A 16 6.91 -5.11 -7.77
N GLN A 17 7.87 -4.30 -8.23
CA GLN A 17 8.08 -4.07 -9.66
C GLN A 17 8.48 -5.37 -10.37
N ALA A 18 9.41 -6.14 -9.80
CA ALA A 18 9.78 -7.44 -10.35
C ALA A 18 8.59 -8.42 -10.45
N ALA A 19 7.68 -8.39 -9.47
CA ALA A 19 6.46 -9.18 -9.51
C ALA A 19 5.52 -8.72 -10.63
N ILE A 20 5.29 -7.41 -10.78
CA ILE A 20 4.47 -6.84 -11.87
C ILE A 20 5.04 -7.25 -13.23
N ASP A 21 6.33 -7.01 -13.45
CA ASP A 21 7.01 -7.30 -14.71
C ASP A 21 6.91 -8.79 -15.06
N THR A 22 7.11 -9.67 -14.08
CA THR A 22 7.02 -11.11 -14.27
C THR A 22 5.59 -11.55 -14.60
N ILE A 23 4.58 -11.01 -13.89
CA ILE A 23 3.17 -11.28 -14.21
C ILE A 23 2.86 -10.86 -15.65
N ARG A 24 3.29 -9.67 -16.08
CA ARG A 24 3.04 -9.18 -17.44
C ARG A 24 3.81 -9.95 -18.51
N ALA A 25 5.00 -10.47 -18.19
CA ALA A 25 5.74 -11.36 -19.09
C ALA A 25 5.00 -12.69 -19.38
N THR A 26 4.08 -13.13 -18.50
CA THR A 26 3.21 -14.30 -18.77
C THR A 26 2.03 -13.99 -19.68
N HIS A 27 1.87 -12.74 -20.14
CA HIS A 27 0.70 -12.24 -20.86
C HIS A 27 -0.60 -12.19 -20.03
N ALA A 28 -0.52 -12.32 -18.71
CA ALA A 28 -1.66 -12.09 -17.83
C ALA A 28 -2.10 -10.62 -17.84
N SER A 29 -3.40 -10.39 -18.05
CA SER A 29 -4.04 -9.07 -18.11
C SER A 29 -4.88 -8.74 -16.87
N ASN A 30 -4.88 -9.62 -15.87
CA ASN A 30 -5.61 -9.43 -14.61
C ASN A 30 -5.20 -8.13 -13.90
N LEU A 31 -6.12 -7.57 -13.11
CA LEU A 31 -5.82 -6.45 -12.21
C LEU A 31 -4.77 -6.89 -11.19
N ILE A 32 -3.73 -6.08 -11.02
CA ILE A 32 -2.75 -6.27 -9.94
C ILE A 32 -3.09 -5.32 -8.80
N LEU A 33 -3.10 -5.87 -7.58
CA LEU A 33 -3.27 -5.10 -6.34
C LEU A 33 -1.90 -4.98 -5.66
N ALA A 34 -1.38 -3.77 -5.58
CA ALA A 34 -0.08 -3.48 -4.97
C ALA A 34 -0.23 -2.86 -3.58
N PRO A 35 0.35 -3.49 -2.55
CA PRO A 35 0.42 -2.91 -1.22
C PRO A 35 1.63 -1.99 -1.09
N GLY A 36 1.70 -1.26 0.02
CA GLY A 36 2.90 -0.58 0.51
C GLY A 36 3.40 -1.20 1.81
N ASN A 37 4.21 -0.45 2.52
CA ASN A 37 4.87 -0.86 3.76
C ASN A 37 4.08 -0.42 5.00
N HIS A 38 4.56 -0.82 6.19
CA HIS A 38 3.95 -0.50 7.48
C HIS A 38 2.51 -0.99 7.63
N TRP A 39 2.28 -2.27 7.32
CA TRP A 39 0.95 -2.92 7.23
C TRP A 39 0.01 -2.22 6.25
N PHE A 40 0.57 -1.30 5.48
CA PHE A 40 -0.09 -0.45 4.53
C PHE A 40 -1.41 0.15 5.01
N GLY A 41 -1.41 0.58 6.27
CA GLY A 41 -2.51 1.29 6.89
C GLY A 41 -2.71 2.65 6.22
N GLY A 42 -3.92 2.97 5.73
CA GLY A 42 -4.17 4.25 5.05
C GLY A 42 -3.86 5.48 5.91
N HIS A 43 -3.89 5.34 7.24
CA HIS A 43 -3.49 6.39 8.20
C HIS A 43 -2.00 6.74 8.20
N SER A 44 -1.15 5.91 7.58
CA SER A 44 0.30 6.12 7.47
C SER A 44 0.73 6.50 6.06
N TRP A 45 -0.21 6.67 5.12
CA TRP A 45 0.04 6.90 3.70
C TRP A 45 1.08 7.99 3.41
N THR A 46 0.98 9.15 4.07
CA THR A 46 1.89 10.31 3.92
C THR A 46 2.89 10.45 5.06
N LYS A 47 2.92 9.50 6.01
CA LYS A 47 3.79 9.58 7.20
C LYS A 47 5.15 8.96 6.91
N GLY A 48 6.22 9.55 7.44
CA GLY A 48 7.59 9.05 7.28
C GLY A 48 8.50 9.91 6.39
N GLY A 49 8.02 11.07 5.92
CA GLY A 49 8.83 11.98 5.10
C GLY A 49 9.26 11.32 3.79
N TYR A 50 10.57 11.20 3.56
CA TYR A 50 11.10 10.54 2.35
C TYR A 50 10.83 9.03 2.29
N GLU A 51 10.49 8.40 3.42
CA GLU A 51 10.06 6.99 3.52
C GLU A 51 8.54 6.86 3.60
N ALA A 52 7.77 7.91 3.30
CA ALA A 52 6.32 7.80 3.24
C ALA A 52 5.87 6.91 2.07
N ASN A 53 4.84 6.09 2.31
CA ASN A 53 4.35 5.11 1.33
C ASN A 53 4.00 5.75 -0.02
N ASN A 54 3.36 6.92 0.00
CA ASN A 54 2.98 7.67 -1.20
C ASN A 54 4.20 8.07 -2.08
N GLU A 55 5.38 8.29 -1.48
CA GLU A 55 6.60 8.66 -2.20
C GLU A 55 7.18 7.48 -3.00
N TRP A 56 6.90 6.25 -2.57
CA TRP A 56 7.47 5.03 -3.14
C TRP A 56 6.50 4.30 -4.05
N ILE A 57 5.24 4.12 -3.64
CA ILE A 57 4.26 3.37 -4.44
C ILE A 57 3.98 4.02 -5.79
N ARG A 58 3.99 5.35 -5.86
CA ARG A 58 3.80 6.08 -7.13
C ARG A 58 4.86 5.79 -8.20
N LYS A 59 5.96 5.12 -7.82
CA LYS A 59 7.04 4.73 -8.74
C LYS A 59 6.80 3.37 -9.41
N LEU A 60 5.79 2.61 -8.97
CA LEU A 60 5.41 1.36 -9.63
C LEU A 60 4.87 1.64 -11.03
N VAL A 61 5.26 0.82 -11.99
CA VAL A 61 4.82 0.92 -13.37
C VAL A 61 4.24 -0.41 -13.80
N ASP A 62 3.04 -0.38 -14.37
CA ASP A 62 2.43 -1.53 -15.03
C ASP A 62 2.31 -1.24 -16.52
N SER A 63 2.88 -2.11 -17.36
CA SER A 63 2.86 -1.99 -18.81
C SER A 63 1.45 -2.02 -19.42
N LEU A 64 0.49 -2.64 -18.72
CA LEU A 64 -0.91 -2.68 -19.14
C LEU A 64 -1.77 -1.61 -18.44
N ASN A 65 -1.18 -0.79 -17.57
CA ASN A 65 -1.88 0.23 -16.79
C ASN A 65 -3.13 -0.33 -16.07
N ASN A 66 -3.03 -1.56 -15.54
CA ASN A 66 -4.10 -2.28 -14.84
C ASN A 66 -3.61 -2.65 -13.43
N LEU A 67 -3.25 -1.62 -12.68
CA LEU A 67 -2.71 -1.66 -11.32
C LEU A 67 -3.58 -0.81 -10.40
N ALA A 68 -3.94 -1.34 -9.24
CA ALA A 68 -4.57 -0.59 -8.16
C ALA A 68 -3.80 -0.75 -6.85
N ILE A 69 -3.99 0.20 -5.95
CA ILE A 69 -3.30 0.27 -4.67
C ILE A 69 -4.21 -0.28 -3.57
N ASP A 70 -3.72 -1.27 -2.83
CA ASP A 70 -4.52 -2.08 -1.90
C ASP A 70 -4.37 -1.63 -0.44
N VAL A 71 -5.14 -0.64 0.00
CA VAL A 71 -4.95 0.02 1.30
C VAL A 71 -5.77 -0.64 2.42
N HIS A 72 -5.14 -0.85 3.58
CA HIS A 72 -5.81 -1.42 4.75
C HIS A 72 -6.24 -0.33 5.75
N LYS A 73 -7.35 -0.57 6.46
CA LYS A 73 -7.79 0.35 7.52
C LYS A 73 -8.64 -0.34 8.58
N CYS A 74 -8.11 -0.40 9.81
CA CYS A 74 -8.89 -0.68 11.01
C CYS A 74 -9.19 0.62 11.78
N LEU A 75 -10.21 0.57 12.64
CA LEU A 75 -10.77 1.74 13.33
C LEU A 75 -10.57 1.72 14.84
N ASP A 76 -9.87 0.73 15.37
CA ASP A 76 -9.47 0.66 16.77
C ASP A 76 -8.29 1.57 17.08
N GLU A 77 -8.00 1.70 18.37
CA GLU A 77 -7.11 2.71 18.96
C GLU A 77 -5.74 2.83 18.26
N ASP A 78 -5.18 1.70 17.82
CA ASP A 78 -3.87 1.58 17.18
C ASP A 78 -3.94 1.12 15.71
N PHE A 79 -5.13 1.06 15.11
CA PHE A 79 -5.38 0.63 13.73
C PHE A 79 -4.99 -0.84 13.44
N SER A 80 -4.82 -1.68 14.46
CA SER A 80 -4.45 -3.09 14.29
C SER A 80 -5.62 -4.00 13.95
N GLY A 81 -6.86 -3.59 14.26
CA GLY A 81 -8.05 -4.44 14.16
C GLY A 81 -8.12 -5.50 15.25
N SER A 82 -7.33 -5.37 16.32
CA SER A 82 -7.28 -6.34 17.42
C SER A 82 -8.39 -6.12 18.46
N ARG A 83 -9.03 -4.95 18.46
CA ARG A 83 -10.06 -4.58 19.43
C ARG A 83 -11.40 -4.27 18.73
N PRO A 84 -12.55 -4.52 19.40
CA PRO A 84 -13.86 -4.28 18.83
C PRO A 84 -14.28 -2.81 18.82
N LEU A 85 -13.58 -1.95 19.56
CA LEU A 85 -13.92 -0.53 19.67
C LEU A 85 -13.48 0.22 18.41
N CYS A 86 -14.42 0.89 17.75
CA CYS A 86 -14.13 1.81 16.65
C CYS A 86 -14.05 3.25 17.17
N CYS A 87 -12.84 3.73 17.49
CA CYS A 87 -12.62 5.07 18.03
C CYS A 87 -11.88 6.03 17.08
N GLN A 88 -11.42 5.54 15.93
CA GLN A 88 -10.67 6.33 14.95
C GLN A 88 -11.59 6.96 13.91
N ALA A 89 -11.30 8.20 13.50
CA ALA A 89 -12.03 8.88 12.44
C ALA A 89 -11.52 8.43 11.06
N PRO A 90 -12.30 7.65 10.27
CA PRO A 90 -11.82 7.12 8.99
C PRO A 90 -11.56 8.21 7.95
N VAL A 91 -12.45 9.21 7.85
CA VAL A 91 -12.34 10.30 6.84
C VAL A 91 -11.02 11.05 6.98
N SER A 92 -10.72 11.55 8.18
CA SER A 92 -9.47 12.28 8.43
C SER A 92 -8.24 11.42 8.24
N ASN A 93 -8.32 10.13 8.60
CA ASN A 93 -7.21 9.20 8.48
C ASN A 93 -6.96 8.68 7.07
N LEU A 94 -7.94 8.79 6.16
CA LEU A 94 -7.80 8.38 4.75
C LEU A 94 -7.68 9.55 3.79
N ALA A 95 -7.82 10.80 4.28
CA ALA A 95 -7.79 12.00 3.46
C ALA A 95 -6.59 12.07 2.50
N GLY A 96 -5.39 11.67 2.97
CA GLY A 96 -4.19 11.68 2.13
C GLY A 96 -4.17 10.60 1.03
N VAL A 97 -4.89 9.50 1.22
CA VAL A 97 -4.98 8.40 0.23
C VAL A 97 -5.85 8.83 -0.95
N THR A 98 -6.88 9.63 -0.70
CA THR A 98 -7.88 10.07 -1.69
C THR A 98 -7.62 11.48 -2.23
N ALA A 99 -6.48 12.07 -1.90
CA ALA A 99 -6.11 13.44 -2.27
C ALA A 99 -5.55 13.55 -3.70
#